data_AF-A0A832M6L8-F1
#
_entry.id   AF-A0A832M6L8-F1
#
_cell.length_a   1.000
_cell.length_b   1.000
_cell.length_c   1.000
_cell.angle_alpha   90.00
_cell.angle_beta   90.00
_cell.angle_gamma   90.00
#
_symmetry.space_group_name_H-M   'P 1'
#
loop_
_entity.id
_entity.type
_entity.pdbx_description
1 polymer ?
#
loop_
_entity_poly.entity_id
_entity_poly.type
_entity_poly.pdbx_seq_one_letter_code
_entity_poly.pdbx_strand_id
1 'polypeptide(L)'
;MESRLVTPLLILATGLLAAPVQAAPPARPPQAGPPTHEMRSEERGRKRFMPPFKPFLMAGQPEFARMIEAALATEAELEQKLDAWPRYQELDEAAKRDMRNGFERFRRRIREEAMDEATQRGWTIPPGQESAYLRSYWSRRIQIETQIRARAEEQWKSSMEQAMAEVGRAYGGGK
;
A
#
# COMPACT_ATOMS: atom_id res chain seq x y z
N MET A 1 6.32 -33.69 58.24
CA MET A 1 6.82 -34.14 56.92
C MET A 1 7.81 -33.07 56.46
N GLU A 2 9.03 -33.01 56.99
CA GLU A 2 10.22 -33.84 56.64
C GLU A 2 10.41 -33.93 55.13
N SER A 3 11.30 -33.11 54.53
CA SER A 3 12.77 -33.22 54.48
C SER A 3 13.28 -34.14 53.37
N ARG A 4 14.06 -33.49 52.48
CA ARG A 4 15.28 -33.97 51.80
C ARG A 4 15.15 -34.72 50.47
N LEU A 5 15.63 -34.02 49.44
CA LEU A 5 16.47 -34.51 48.34
C LEU A 5 17.36 -35.70 48.74
N VAL A 6 17.63 -36.61 47.79
CA VAL A 6 18.97 -37.04 47.35
C VAL A 6 18.84 -38.28 46.45
N THR A 7 19.37 -38.16 45.23
CA THR A 7 19.65 -39.25 44.29
C THR A 7 20.91 -40.03 44.73
N PRO A 8 21.00 -41.33 44.44
CA PRO A 8 22.25 -41.87 43.86
C PRO A 8 21.93 -42.77 42.63
N LEU A 9 22.54 -42.60 41.45
CA LEU A 9 23.94 -42.81 41.03
C LEU A 9 24.33 -44.30 40.86
N LEU A 10 24.44 -44.72 39.57
CA LEU A 10 25.48 -45.57 38.92
C LEU A 10 25.69 -47.02 39.47
N ILE A 11 25.85 -48.09 38.66
CA ILE A 11 27.03 -48.42 37.83
C ILE A 11 26.79 -49.69 36.97
N LEU A 12 27.31 -49.62 35.73
CA LEU A 12 27.89 -50.60 34.80
C LEU A 12 27.54 -52.11 34.83
N ALA A 13 27.35 -52.65 33.62
CA ALA A 13 27.99 -53.90 33.20
C ALA A 13 28.52 -53.79 31.76
N THR A 14 29.76 -54.26 31.59
CA THR A 14 30.69 -54.12 30.47
C THR A 14 30.53 -55.26 29.45
N GLY A 15 30.83 -55.04 28.17
CA GLY A 15 30.82 -56.11 27.16
C GLY A 15 31.38 -55.72 25.78
N LEU A 16 32.71 -55.80 25.67
CA LEU A 16 33.64 -55.87 24.53
C LEU A 16 33.15 -56.07 23.06
N LEU A 17 33.87 -55.34 22.18
CA LEU A 17 34.38 -55.66 20.84
C LEU A 17 33.41 -55.81 19.64
N ALA A 18 33.44 -54.79 18.77
CA ALA A 18 33.81 -54.93 17.36
C ALA A 18 33.99 -53.53 16.74
N ALA A 19 35.19 -53.20 16.26
CA ALA A 19 35.37 -52.09 15.32
C ALA A 19 35.12 -52.62 13.90
N PRO A 20 34.32 -51.88 13.10
CA PRO A 20 34.68 -51.75 11.70
C PRO A 20 34.59 -50.28 11.23
N VAL A 21 35.70 -49.87 10.61
CA VAL A 21 35.80 -49.01 9.42
C VAL A 21 34.81 -47.84 9.35
N GLN A 22 35.34 -46.67 9.71
CA GLN A 22 34.74 -45.37 9.43
C GLN A 22 34.61 -45.19 7.92
N ALA A 23 33.41 -45.39 7.39
CA ALA A 23 33.06 -44.96 6.05
C ALA A 23 33.17 -43.44 5.99
N ALA A 24 33.97 -42.92 5.06
CA ALA A 24 34.06 -41.49 4.81
C ALA A 24 32.66 -40.94 4.47
N PRO A 25 32.28 -39.75 4.99
CA PRO A 25 31.00 -39.15 4.66
C PRO A 25 30.93 -38.87 3.15
N PRO A 26 29.75 -39.03 2.51
CA PRO A 26 29.60 -38.74 1.09
C PRO A 26 29.97 -37.29 0.79
N ALA A 27 30.74 -37.10 -0.28
CA ALA A 27 31.13 -35.79 -0.78
C ALA A 27 29.89 -34.90 -0.93
N ARG A 28 29.86 -33.78 -0.20
CA ARG A 28 28.80 -32.78 -0.36
C ARG A 28 28.82 -32.31 -1.82
N PRO A 29 27.65 -32.16 -2.48
CA PRO A 29 27.60 -31.42 -3.73
C PRO A 29 28.21 -30.04 -3.50
N PRO A 30 28.90 -29.46 -4.49
CA PRO A 30 29.52 -28.14 -4.36
C PRO A 30 28.46 -27.16 -3.85
N GLN A 31 28.70 -26.59 -2.67
CA GLN A 31 27.87 -25.52 -2.16
C GLN A 31 27.88 -24.42 -3.22
N ALA A 32 26.71 -24.10 -3.75
CA ALA A 32 26.50 -22.84 -4.44
C ALA A 32 27.06 -21.76 -3.52
N GLY A 33 28.04 -20.99 -4.01
CA GLY A 33 28.60 -19.87 -3.26
C GLY A 33 27.47 -18.95 -2.78
N PRO A 34 27.71 -18.15 -1.72
CA PRO A 34 26.73 -17.15 -1.31
C PRO A 34 26.31 -16.37 -2.56
N PRO A 35 25.00 -16.17 -2.81
CA PRO A 35 24.56 -15.48 -4.00
C PRO A 35 25.30 -14.15 -4.06
N THR A 36 25.99 -13.92 -5.17
CA THR A 36 26.64 -12.64 -5.44
C THR A 36 25.62 -11.54 -5.23
N HIS A 37 26.08 -10.40 -4.72
CA HIS A 37 25.22 -9.27 -4.35
C HIS A 37 24.29 -8.81 -5.50
N GLU A 38 24.62 -9.18 -6.74
CA GLU A 38 23.81 -8.98 -7.94
C GLU A 38 22.52 -9.84 -7.97
N MET A 39 22.57 -11.14 -7.65
CA MET A 39 21.37 -12.00 -7.68
C MET A 39 20.35 -11.66 -6.57
N ARG A 40 20.84 -11.17 -5.42
CA ARG A 40 19.95 -10.67 -4.34
C ARG A 40 19.28 -9.34 -4.67
N SER A 41 19.78 -8.64 -5.68
CA SER A 41 19.21 -7.41 -6.23
C SER A 41 18.16 -7.71 -7.30
N GLU A 42 18.38 -8.73 -8.14
CA GLU A 42 17.43 -9.14 -9.18
C GLU A 42 16.16 -9.80 -8.61
N GLU A 43 16.28 -10.64 -7.57
CA GLU A 43 15.11 -11.27 -6.95
C GLU A 43 14.28 -10.27 -6.10
N ARG A 44 14.91 -9.21 -5.60
CA ARG A 44 14.21 -8.05 -5.00
C ARG A 44 13.69 -7.05 -6.03
N GLY A 45 14.24 -7.06 -7.26
CA GLY A 45 13.80 -6.21 -8.37
C GLY A 45 12.52 -6.68 -9.07
N ARG A 46 12.11 -7.95 -8.88
CA ARG A 46 10.89 -8.51 -9.48
C ARG A 46 9.63 -8.43 -8.62
N LYS A 47 9.70 -7.86 -7.41
CA LYS A 47 8.50 -7.48 -6.65
C LYS A 47 8.10 -6.05 -7.01
N ARG A 48 7.31 -5.94 -8.10
CA ARG A 48 6.53 -4.76 -8.50
C ARG A 48 7.30 -3.43 -8.39
N PHE A 49 7.97 -3.04 -9.47
CA PHE A 49 8.18 -1.62 -9.76
C PHE A 49 6.85 -0.98 -10.21
N MET A 50 5.78 -1.16 -9.44
CA MET A 50 4.77 -0.12 -9.33
C MET A 50 5.22 0.67 -8.11
N PRO A 51 5.53 1.97 -8.22
CA PRO A 51 5.65 2.81 -7.03
C PRO A 51 4.42 2.54 -6.15
N PRO A 52 4.55 2.58 -4.80
CA PRO A 52 3.39 2.47 -3.93
C PRO A 52 2.32 3.38 -4.51
N PHE A 53 1.10 2.86 -4.69
CA PHE A 53 -0.01 3.56 -5.34
C PHE A 53 -0.47 4.72 -4.45
N LYS A 54 0.41 5.71 -4.27
CA LYS A 54 0.16 7.07 -3.81
C LYS A 54 0.51 8.02 -4.96
N PRO A 55 -0.09 7.87 -6.16
CA PRO A 55 0.02 8.89 -7.18
C PRO A 55 -0.33 10.25 -6.54
N PHE A 56 0.61 11.17 -6.65
CA PHE A 56 0.57 12.46 -5.96
C PHE A 56 -0.72 13.21 -6.31
N LEU A 57 -1.40 13.76 -5.28
CA LEU A 57 -2.62 14.56 -5.42
C LEU A 57 -3.84 13.84 -6.06
N MET A 58 -3.93 12.51 -5.99
CA MET A 58 -5.08 11.79 -6.53
C MET A 58 -6.39 12.12 -5.81
N ALA A 59 -6.40 12.26 -4.49
CA ALA A 59 -7.60 12.67 -3.74
C ALA A 59 -8.10 14.05 -4.17
N GLY A 60 -7.21 14.91 -4.67
CA GLY A 60 -7.57 16.20 -5.26
C GLY A 60 -8.13 16.14 -6.69
N GLN A 61 -8.16 14.98 -7.35
CA GLN A 61 -8.76 14.83 -8.67
C GLN A 61 -10.29 14.72 -8.55
N PRO A 62 -11.09 15.48 -9.34
CA PRO A 62 -12.56 15.49 -9.19
C PRO A 62 -13.24 14.12 -9.30
N GLU A 63 -12.78 13.26 -10.22
CA GLU A 63 -13.31 11.90 -10.38
C GLU A 63 -12.96 11.00 -9.20
N PHE A 64 -11.72 11.11 -8.71
CA PHE A 64 -11.25 10.28 -7.61
C PHE A 64 -11.82 10.73 -6.26
N ALA A 65 -11.97 12.03 -6.05
CA ALA A 65 -12.68 12.60 -4.89
C ALA A 65 -14.12 12.06 -4.82
N ARG A 66 -14.85 12.05 -5.95
CA ARG A 66 -16.19 11.44 -6.03
C ARG A 66 -16.19 9.97 -5.68
N MET A 67 -15.17 9.20 -6.12
CA MET A 67 -15.03 7.80 -5.71
C MET A 67 -14.79 7.66 -4.20
N ILE A 68 -13.92 8.48 -3.60
CA ILE A 68 -13.71 8.45 -2.14
C ILE A 68 -15.00 8.78 -1.39
N GLU A 69 -15.72 9.82 -1.80
CA GLU A 69 -16.99 10.22 -1.18
C GLU A 69 -18.05 9.14 -1.29
N ALA A 70 -18.15 8.46 -2.44
CA ALA A 70 -19.04 7.32 -2.60
C ALA A 70 -18.63 6.14 -1.72
N ALA A 71 -17.34 5.87 -1.58
CA ALA A 71 -16.84 4.80 -0.72
C ALA A 71 -17.09 5.06 0.77
N LEU A 72 -17.07 6.31 1.21
CA LEU A 72 -17.35 6.70 2.60
C LEU A 72 -18.84 6.73 2.96
N ALA A 73 -19.71 6.67 1.96
CA ALA A 73 -21.14 6.63 2.13
C ALA A 73 -21.59 5.27 2.72
N THR A 74 -22.74 5.24 3.38
CA THR A 74 -23.45 4.00 3.71
C THR A 74 -23.86 3.25 2.44
N GLU A 75 -24.30 1.99 2.57
CA GLU A 75 -24.76 1.21 1.41
C GLU A 75 -25.96 1.87 0.71
N ALA A 76 -26.93 2.37 1.48
CA ALA A 76 -28.09 3.08 0.95
C ALA A 76 -27.69 4.38 0.22
N GLU A 77 -26.75 5.14 0.79
CA GLU A 77 -26.25 6.37 0.16
C GLU A 77 -25.34 6.10 -1.04
N LEU A 78 -24.65 4.94 -1.06
CA LEU A 78 -23.80 4.54 -2.18
C LEU A 78 -24.63 4.38 -3.44
N GLU A 79 -25.76 3.66 -3.37
CA GLU A 79 -26.65 3.49 -4.54
C GLU A 79 -27.14 4.85 -5.06
N GLN A 80 -27.59 5.73 -4.16
CA GLN A 80 -28.01 7.08 -4.54
C GLN A 80 -26.88 7.86 -5.23
N LYS A 81 -25.64 7.74 -4.74
CA LYS A 81 -24.47 8.41 -5.34
C LYS A 81 -24.10 7.82 -6.69
N LEU A 82 -24.15 6.50 -6.83
CA LEU A 82 -23.89 5.81 -8.09
C LEU A 82 -24.96 6.15 -9.13
N ASP A 83 -26.21 6.26 -8.72
CA ASP A 83 -27.30 6.60 -9.62
C ASP A 83 -27.15 8.00 -10.23
N ALA A 84 -26.56 8.92 -9.49
CA ALA A 84 -26.25 10.26 -9.98
C ALA A 84 -25.08 10.29 -11.00
N TRP A 85 -24.40 9.18 -11.27
CA TRP A 85 -23.27 9.13 -12.20
C TRP A 85 -23.73 8.73 -13.59
N PRO A 86 -23.58 9.60 -14.62
CA PRO A 86 -24.07 9.31 -15.97
C PRO A 86 -23.56 7.98 -16.53
N ARG A 87 -22.25 7.71 -16.36
CA ARG A 87 -21.64 6.45 -16.81
C ARG A 87 -22.16 5.21 -16.09
N TYR A 88 -22.68 5.34 -14.87
CA TYR A 88 -23.21 4.20 -14.12
C TYR A 88 -24.56 3.73 -14.69
N GLN A 89 -25.37 4.67 -15.19
CA GLN A 89 -26.65 4.37 -15.81
C GLN A 89 -26.51 3.64 -17.15
N GLU A 90 -25.38 3.84 -17.84
CA GLU A 90 -25.06 3.18 -19.11
C GLU A 90 -24.57 1.72 -18.93
N LEU A 91 -24.25 1.31 -17.69
CA LEU A 91 -23.76 -0.03 -17.40
C LEU A 91 -24.91 -1.05 -17.37
N ASP A 92 -24.62 -2.28 -17.81
CA ASP A 92 -25.51 -3.41 -17.56
C ASP A 92 -25.49 -3.85 -16.07
N GLU A 93 -26.44 -4.68 -15.68
CA GLU A 93 -26.58 -5.12 -14.28
C GLU A 93 -25.39 -5.96 -13.77
N ALA A 94 -24.64 -6.62 -14.66
CA ALA A 94 -23.44 -7.35 -14.28
C ALA A 94 -22.31 -6.37 -13.95
N ALA A 95 -22.07 -5.38 -14.81
CA ALA A 95 -21.08 -4.33 -14.63
C ALA A 95 -21.40 -3.44 -13.41
N LYS A 96 -22.68 -3.11 -13.17
CA LYS A 96 -23.10 -2.41 -11.94
C LYS A 96 -22.77 -3.20 -10.69
N ARG A 97 -23.02 -4.52 -10.70
CA ARG A 97 -22.68 -5.42 -9.59
C ARG A 97 -21.17 -5.49 -9.37
N ASP A 98 -20.38 -5.59 -10.43
CA ASP A 98 -18.92 -5.59 -10.35
C ASP A 98 -18.38 -4.27 -9.82
N MET A 99 -18.99 -3.15 -10.19
CA MET A 99 -18.64 -1.84 -9.66
C MET A 99 -18.93 -1.74 -8.16
N ARG A 100 -20.08 -2.22 -7.68
CA ARG A 100 -20.41 -2.31 -6.24
C ARG A 100 -19.40 -3.16 -5.47
N ASN A 101 -19.07 -4.35 -6.01
CA ASN A 101 -18.02 -5.21 -5.44
C ASN A 101 -16.63 -4.53 -5.46
N GLY A 102 -16.38 -3.70 -6.47
CA GLY A 102 -15.19 -2.85 -6.56
C GLY A 102 -15.12 -1.83 -5.42
N PHE A 103 -16.26 -1.23 -5.06
CA PHE A 103 -16.36 -0.29 -3.95
C PHE A 103 -16.02 -0.93 -2.61
N GLU A 104 -16.39 -2.19 -2.36
CA GLU A 104 -15.98 -2.88 -1.12
C GLU A 104 -14.46 -3.03 -1.00
N ARG A 105 -13.80 -3.43 -2.09
CA ARG A 105 -12.33 -3.50 -2.12
C ARG A 105 -11.70 -2.13 -1.95
N PHE A 106 -12.30 -1.10 -2.55
CA PHE A 106 -11.82 0.26 -2.46
C PHE A 106 -12.00 0.85 -1.06
N ARG A 107 -13.17 0.64 -0.43
CA ARG A 107 -13.48 0.95 0.98
C ARG A 107 -12.41 0.43 1.92
N ARG A 108 -12.05 -0.85 1.78
CA ARG A 108 -10.98 -1.46 2.58
C ARG A 108 -9.64 -0.74 2.39
N ARG A 109 -9.27 -0.43 1.15
CA ARG A 109 -8.00 0.27 0.85
C ARG A 109 -7.96 1.67 1.47
N ILE A 110 -9.02 2.46 1.28
CA ILE A 110 -9.05 3.83 1.82
C ILE A 110 -9.12 3.84 3.35
N ARG A 111 -9.71 2.79 3.96
CA ARG A 111 -9.67 2.56 5.41
C ARG A 111 -8.26 2.25 5.89
N GLU A 112 -7.61 1.26 5.27
CA GLU A 112 -6.22 0.88 5.61
C GLU A 112 -5.29 2.10 5.54
N GLU A 113 -5.34 2.88 4.46
CA GLU A 113 -4.48 4.05 4.30
C GLU A 113 -4.71 5.12 5.38
N ALA A 114 -5.96 5.40 5.73
CA ALA A 114 -6.29 6.36 6.77
C ALA A 114 -5.85 5.90 8.17
N MET A 115 -5.97 4.59 8.45
CA MET A 115 -5.58 4.00 9.73
C MET A 115 -4.06 3.86 9.85
N ASP A 116 -3.36 3.57 8.75
CA ASP A 116 -1.91 3.60 8.68
C ASP A 116 -1.38 5.01 8.99
N GLU A 117 -2.01 6.06 8.44
CA GLU A 117 -1.64 7.44 8.76
C GLU A 117 -1.90 7.78 10.24
N ALA A 118 -3.04 7.37 10.80
CA ALA A 118 -3.31 7.57 12.23
C ALA A 118 -2.22 6.92 13.09
N THR A 119 -1.86 5.69 12.76
CA THR A 119 -0.82 4.91 13.45
C THR A 119 0.54 5.59 13.35
N GLN A 120 0.93 6.06 12.15
CA GLN A 120 2.18 6.78 11.93
C GLN A 120 2.26 8.10 12.74
N ARG A 121 1.11 8.71 13.03
CA ARG A 121 1.00 9.91 13.88
C ARG A 121 0.86 9.60 15.37
N GLY A 122 0.89 8.33 15.76
CA GLY A 122 0.70 7.90 17.15
C GLY A 122 -0.73 8.09 17.65
N TRP A 123 -1.72 8.19 16.76
CA TRP A 123 -3.12 8.35 17.12
C TRP A 123 -3.78 6.99 17.30
N THR A 124 -4.48 6.81 18.42
CA THR A 124 -5.37 5.65 18.65
C THR A 124 -6.81 6.08 18.40
N ILE A 125 -7.47 5.44 17.43
CA ILE A 125 -8.88 5.72 17.11
C ILE A 125 -9.78 4.80 17.94
N PRO A 126 -10.67 5.34 18.79
CA PRO A 126 -11.56 4.53 19.60
C PRO A 126 -12.55 3.70 18.75
N PRO A 127 -12.93 2.49 19.21
CA PRO A 127 -14.05 1.75 18.63
C PRO A 127 -15.30 2.62 18.55
N GLY A 128 -15.99 2.59 17.42
CA GLY A 128 -17.18 3.44 17.17
C GLY A 128 -16.89 4.85 16.65
N GLN A 129 -15.65 5.34 16.71
CA GLN A 129 -15.27 6.63 16.10
C GLN A 129 -14.62 6.48 14.72
N GLU A 130 -14.36 5.25 14.29
CA GLU A 130 -13.63 4.98 13.05
C GLU A 130 -14.28 5.63 11.83
N SER A 131 -15.60 5.49 11.65
CA SER A 131 -16.30 6.09 10.51
C SER A 131 -16.21 7.62 10.51
N ALA A 132 -16.24 8.26 11.69
CA ALA A 132 -16.09 9.70 11.81
C ALA A 132 -14.67 10.16 11.49
N TYR A 133 -13.67 9.40 11.95
CA TYR A 133 -12.26 9.61 11.61
C TYR A 133 -12.03 9.48 10.10
N LEU A 134 -12.49 8.39 9.47
CA LEU A 134 -12.33 8.15 8.03
C LEU A 134 -12.91 9.29 7.20
N ARG A 135 -14.13 9.73 7.51
CA ARG A 135 -14.76 10.89 6.84
C ARG A 135 -13.94 12.16 6.99
N SER A 136 -13.47 12.45 8.20
CA SER A 136 -12.69 13.66 8.49
C SER A 136 -11.34 13.65 7.78
N TYR A 137 -10.63 12.52 7.83
CA TYR A 137 -9.34 12.30 7.19
C TYR A 137 -9.42 12.54 5.68
N TRP A 138 -10.36 11.84 5.02
CA TRP A 138 -10.49 11.91 3.56
C TRP A 138 -11.04 13.25 3.09
N SER A 139 -12.02 13.83 3.78
CA SER A 139 -12.51 15.18 3.48
C SER A 139 -11.38 16.21 3.53
N ARG A 140 -10.57 16.17 4.60
CA ARG A 140 -9.43 17.07 4.75
C ARG A 140 -8.38 16.85 3.67
N ARG A 141 -8.08 15.60 3.32
CA ARG A 141 -7.10 15.26 2.29
C ARG A 141 -7.55 15.70 0.91
N ILE A 142 -8.80 15.44 0.53
CA ILE A 142 -9.41 15.94 -0.72
C ILE A 142 -9.27 17.46 -0.78
N GLN A 143 -9.70 18.18 0.28
CA GLN A 143 -9.60 19.64 0.35
C GLN A 143 -8.16 20.15 0.13
N ILE A 144 -7.19 19.58 0.84
CA ILE A 144 -5.78 19.98 0.72
C ILE A 144 -5.26 19.70 -0.69
N GLU A 145 -5.48 18.49 -1.20
CA GLU A 145 -4.95 18.09 -2.51
C GLU A 145 -5.60 18.87 -3.67
N THR A 146 -6.89 19.20 -3.58
CA THR A 146 -7.57 20.08 -4.54
C THR A 146 -6.96 21.48 -4.53
N GLN A 147 -6.66 22.04 -3.35
CA GLN A 147 -6.02 23.36 -3.26
C GLN A 147 -4.59 23.35 -3.83
N ILE A 148 -3.80 22.32 -3.53
CA ILE A 148 -2.45 22.18 -4.09
C ILE A 148 -2.51 22.09 -5.61
N ARG A 149 -3.44 21.29 -6.14
CA ARG A 149 -3.66 21.15 -7.58
C ARG A 149 -4.04 22.48 -8.24
N ALA A 150 -5.02 23.20 -7.70
CA ALA A 150 -5.46 24.48 -8.26
C ALA A 150 -4.31 25.49 -8.33
N ARG A 151 -3.51 25.60 -7.25
CA ARG A 151 -2.32 26.47 -7.23
C ARG A 151 -1.27 26.04 -8.23
N ALA A 152 -1.00 24.74 -8.35
CA ALA A 152 -0.03 24.22 -9.30
C ALA A 152 -0.45 24.49 -10.75
N GLU A 153 -1.75 24.35 -11.06
CA GLU A 153 -2.30 24.65 -12.39
C GLU A 153 -2.23 26.14 -12.72
N GLU A 154 -2.53 27.02 -11.77
CA GLU A 154 -2.41 28.46 -11.93
C GLU A 154 -0.96 28.89 -12.17
N GLN A 155 -0.04 28.39 -11.34
CA GLN A 155 1.38 28.65 -11.49
C GLN A 155 1.91 28.16 -12.85
N TRP A 156 1.50 26.96 -13.27
CA TRP A 156 1.85 26.39 -14.57
C TRP A 156 1.37 27.28 -15.72
N LYS A 157 0.10 27.71 -15.69
CA LYS A 157 -0.47 28.62 -16.71
C LYS A 157 0.30 29.93 -16.78
N SER A 158 0.53 30.58 -15.63
CA SER A 158 1.29 31.83 -15.57
C SER A 158 2.72 31.66 -16.11
N SER A 159 3.37 30.54 -15.80
CA SER A 159 4.73 30.27 -16.26
C SER A 159 4.78 30.04 -17.78
N MET A 160 3.78 29.32 -18.31
CA MET A 160 3.64 29.09 -19.75
C MET A 160 3.33 30.37 -20.53
N GLU A 161 2.46 31.25 -20.01
CA GLU A 161 2.17 32.55 -20.63
C GLU A 161 3.42 33.44 -20.70
N GLN A 162 4.21 33.48 -19.63
CA GLN A 162 5.48 34.20 -19.60
C GLN A 162 6.47 33.63 -20.62
N ALA A 163 6.64 32.31 -20.65
CA ALA A 163 7.49 31.64 -21.62
C ALA A 163 7.06 31.91 -23.07
N MET A 164 5.75 31.87 -23.37
CA MET A 164 5.22 32.16 -24.70
C MET A 164 5.40 33.63 -25.08
N ALA A 165 5.27 34.56 -24.13
CA ALA A 165 5.53 35.98 -24.35
C ALA A 165 7.02 36.26 -24.61
N GLU A 166 7.93 35.54 -23.95
CA GLU A 166 9.36 35.60 -24.22
C GLU A 166 9.72 35.06 -25.60
N VAL A 167 9.17 33.90 -25.98
CA VAL A 167 9.32 33.35 -27.34
C VAL A 167 8.78 34.34 -28.38
N GLY A 168 7.59 34.92 -28.15
CA GLY A 168 7.03 35.94 -29.04
C GLY A 168 7.92 37.18 -29.18
N ARG A 169 8.56 37.64 -28.10
CA ARG A 169 9.53 38.75 -28.15
C ARG A 169 10.81 38.37 -28.89
N ALA A 170 11.35 37.19 -28.66
CA ALA A 170 12.60 36.73 -29.25
C ALA A 170 12.49 36.43 -30.76
N TYR A 171 11.32 35.98 -31.22
CA TYR A 171 11.12 35.52 -32.61
C TYR A 171 10.11 36.34 -33.42
N GLY A 172 9.34 37.23 -32.79
CA GLY A 172 8.31 38.06 -33.44
C GLY A 172 8.75 39.48 -33.83
N GLY A 173 9.95 39.91 -33.43
CA GLY A 173 10.47 41.27 -33.66
C GLY A 173 11.13 41.52 -35.03
N GLY A 174 11.05 40.57 -35.97
CA GLY A 174 11.61 40.70 -37.32
C GLY A 174 10.56 41.06 -38.37
N LYS A 175 10.10 42.32 -38.37
CA LYS A 175 9.46 42.97 -39.53
C LYS A 175 9.87 44.43 -39.61
#